data_AF-A0A7J9VHT2-F1
#
_entry.id   AF-A0A7J9VHT2-F1
#
_cell.length_a   1.000
_cell.length_b   1.000
_cell.length_c   1.000
_cell.angle_alpha   90.00
_cell.angle_beta   90.00
_cell.angle_gamma   90.00
#
_symmetry.space_group_name_H-M   'P 1'
#
loop_
_entity.id
_entity.type
_entity.pdbx_description
1 polymer ?
#
loop_
_entity_poly.entity_id
_entity_poly.type
_entity_poly.pdbx_seq_one_letter_code
_entity_poly.pdbx_strand_id
1 'polypeptide(L)'
;MAVRTATTPEVLATARDGLYYPGEARAMSRRRPDGTMLSWNLTPTVGGLGGVIPFVIDWRDTRHPSTDLPSVRLVSLVVLHPRVDEPTRALGALRLRDRQDIQIEDSDTEPPRGTAHATRPRADLLARQPPAALAGPERPLAPGQQGVGHTCRPRQGRAGGPPTPPECRHIPVCTATPCRR
;
A
#
# COMPACT_ATOMS: atom_id res chain seq x y z
N MET A 1 13.30 -5.84 -7.99
CA MET A 1 13.43 -4.96 -6.81
C MET A 1 12.05 -4.49 -6.35
N ALA A 2 11.88 -4.09 -5.09
CA ALA A 2 10.60 -3.62 -4.56
C ALA A 2 10.77 -2.30 -3.78
N VAL A 3 9.79 -1.41 -3.84
CA VAL A 3 9.68 -0.24 -2.97
C VAL A 3 8.39 -0.34 -2.15
N ARG A 4 8.52 -0.18 -0.82
CA ARG A 4 7.36 -0.06 0.07
C ARG A 4 6.83 1.38 0.06
N THR A 5 5.51 1.53 -0.04
CA THR A 5 4.80 2.77 0.26
C THR A 5 3.59 2.51 1.16
N ALA A 6 3.08 3.56 1.80
CA ALA A 6 1.78 3.58 2.47
C ALA A 6 0.70 4.30 1.64
N THR A 7 1.09 4.95 0.55
CA THR A 7 0.21 5.78 -0.30
C THR A 7 0.28 5.34 -1.76
N THR A 8 -0.03 4.07 -2.02
CA THR A 8 0.04 3.51 -3.39
C THR A 8 -0.66 4.38 -4.43
N PRO A 9 -1.93 4.82 -4.26
CA PRO A 9 -2.62 5.59 -5.29
C PRO A 9 -1.90 6.89 -5.66
N GLU A 10 -1.32 7.59 -4.68
CA GLU A 10 -0.59 8.84 -4.89
C GLU A 10 0.72 8.63 -5.64
N VAL A 11 1.46 7.56 -5.30
CA VAL A 11 2.69 7.19 -6.00
C VAL A 11 2.38 6.84 -7.46
N LEU A 12 1.31 6.09 -7.72
CA LEU A 12 0.92 5.74 -9.08
C LEU A 12 0.43 6.96 -9.88
N ALA A 13 -0.31 7.87 -9.25
CA ALA A 13 -0.73 9.13 -9.88
C ALA A 13 0.49 9.98 -10.26
N THR A 14 1.41 10.21 -9.31
CA THR A 14 2.66 10.94 -9.57
C THR A 14 3.46 10.29 -10.70
N ALA A 15 3.57 8.96 -10.70
CA ALA A 15 4.32 8.25 -11.73
C ALA A 15 3.75 8.49 -13.13
N ARG A 16 2.42 8.46 -13.24
CA ARG A 16 1.70 8.72 -14.50
C ARG A 16 1.92 10.15 -14.98
N ASP A 17 1.87 11.12 -14.07
CA ASP A 17 2.17 12.53 -14.39
C ASP A 17 3.62 12.70 -14.87
N GLY A 18 4.55 11.89 -14.33
CA GLY A 18 5.93 11.75 -14.78
C GLY A 18 6.15 10.91 -16.03
N LEU A 19 5.08 10.58 -16.77
CA LEU A 19 5.08 9.77 -18.00
C LEU A 19 5.64 8.34 -17.83
N TYR A 20 5.59 7.79 -16.61
CA TYR A 20 5.94 6.41 -16.34
C TYR A 20 4.72 5.62 -15.85
N TYR A 21 4.44 4.48 -16.48
CA TYR A 21 3.33 3.61 -16.10
C TYR A 21 3.83 2.31 -15.43
N PRO A 22 3.83 2.23 -14.09
CA PRO A 22 4.23 1.02 -13.35
C PRO A 22 3.21 -0.13 -13.44
N GLY A 23 2.05 0.08 -14.05
CA GLY A 23 0.92 -0.86 -14.02
C GLY A 23 -0.08 -0.58 -12.89
N GLU A 24 -1.23 -1.25 -12.95
CA GLU A 24 -2.25 -1.13 -11.89
C GLU A 24 -1.86 -1.94 -10.65
N ALA A 25 -2.04 -1.36 -9.47
CA ALA A 25 -1.89 -2.10 -8.23
C ALA A 25 -3.06 -3.07 -8.04
N ARG A 26 -2.73 -4.33 -7.74
CA ARG A 26 -3.70 -5.39 -7.48
C ARG A 26 -3.68 -5.79 -6.02
N ALA A 27 -4.87 -5.96 -5.44
CA ALA A 27 -5.00 -6.51 -4.10
C ALA A 27 -4.63 -8.00 -4.09
N MET A 28 -3.83 -8.39 -3.11
CA MET A 28 -3.35 -9.76 -2.91
C MET A 28 -3.33 -10.11 -1.42
N SER A 29 -3.31 -11.40 -1.12
CA SER A 29 -3.19 -11.89 0.24
C SER A 29 -2.50 -13.24 0.33
N ARG A 30 -1.99 -13.57 1.53
CA ARG A 30 -1.43 -14.88 1.87
C ARG A 30 -1.58 -15.16 3.36
N ARG A 31 -1.99 -16.38 3.69
CA ARG A 31 -2.01 -16.87 5.07
C ARG A 31 -0.64 -17.44 5.47
N ARG A 32 -0.15 -17.03 6.63
CA ARG A 32 1.07 -17.57 7.25
C ARG A 32 0.81 -18.92 7.92
N PRO A 33 1.85 -19.71 8.22
CA PRO A 33 1.72 -20.93 9.03
C PRO A 33 1.10 -20.69 10.42
N ASP A 34 1.31 -19.50 11.00
CA ASP A 34 0.73 -19.07 12.28
C ASP A 34 -0.76 -18.66 12.20
N GLY A 35 -1.38 -18.76 11.02
CA GLY A 35 -2.77 -18.37 10.78
C GLY A 35 -2.99 -16.89 10.45
N THR A 36 -1.99 -16.02 10.64
CA THR A 36 -2.08 -14.59 10.33
C THR A 36 -2.31 -14.38 8.83
N MET A 37 -3.28 -13.53 8.48
CA MET A 37 -3.51 -13.11 7.09
C MET A 37 -2.67 -11.89 6.75
N LEU A 38 -1.89 -11.99 5.68
CA LEU A 38 -1.23 -10.85 5.07
C LEU A 38 -2.06 -10.35 3.91
N SER A 39 -2.24 -9.04 3.83
CA SER A 39 -2.93 -8.38 2.72
C SER A 39 -2.07 -7.23 2.21
N TRP A 40 -1.96 -7.08 0.90
CA TRP A 40 -1.18 -6.00 0.29
C TRP A 40 -1.73 -5.62 -1.08
N ASN A 41 -1.35 -4.43 -1.56
CA ASN A 41 -1.49 -4.01 -2.93
C ASN A 41 -0.13 -4.05 -3.61
N LEU A 42 -0.07 -4.47 -4.88
CA LEU A 42 1.18 -4.67 -5.61
C LEU A 42 1.01 -4.34 -7.09
N THR A 43 1.89 -3.52 -7.67
CA THR A 43 1.99 -3.33 -9.12
C THR A 43 2.63 -4.56 -9.78
N PRO A 44 2.47 -4.78 -11.10
CA PRO A 44 3.13 -5.88 -11.80
C PRO A 44 4.61 -6.02 -11.45
N THR A 45 5.03 -7.26 -11.16
CA THR A 45 6.41 -7.59 -10.77
C THR A 45 7.33 -7.82 -11.96
N VAL A 46 6.78 -7.85 -13.18
CA VAL A 46 7.55 -7.79 -14.43
C VAL A 46 8.29 -6.46 -14.44
N GLY A 47 9.57 -6.51 -14.08
CA GLY A 47 10.32 -5.30 -13.79
C GLY A 47 10.51 -4.46 -15.05
N GLY A 48 10.06 -3.21 -14.99
CA GLY A 48 10.23 -2.25 -16.07
C GLY A 48 11.70 -2.06 -16.42
N LEU A 49 11.96 -1.78 -17.71
CA LEU A 49 13.31 -1.53 -18.25
C LEU A 49 14.30 -2.68 -17.94
N GLY A 50 13.87 -3.91 -18.18
CA GLY A 50 14.72 -5.09 -17.97
C GLY A 50 14.98 -5.42 -16.49
N GLY A 51 14.07 -5.05 -15.59
CA GLY A 51 14.13 -5.46 -14.18
C GLY A 51 14.68 -4.40 -13.21
N VAL A 52 15.18 -3.28 -13.73
CA VAL A 52 15.84 -2.25 -12.91
C VAL A 52 14.86 -1.31 -12.20
N ILE A 53 13.62 -1.22 -12.69
CA ILE A 53 12.57 -0.44 -12.02
C ILE A 53 11.86 -1.29 -10.98
N PRO A 54 11.75 -0.82 -9.72
CA PRO A 54 11.08 -1.58 -8.68
C PRO A 54 9.57 -1.59 -8.91
N PHE A 55 8.93 -2.69 -8.53
CA PHE A 55 7.49 -2.67 -8.32
C PHE A 55 7.15 -1.97 -7.00
N VAL A 56 5.96 -1.40 -6.91
CA VAL A 56 5.44 -0.75 -5.71
C VAL A 56 4.62 -1.75 -4.92
N ILE A 57 4.90 -1.87 -3.62
CA ILE A 57 4.15 -2.71 -2.68
C ILE A 57 3.67 -1.90 -1.49
N ASP A 58 2.44 -2.18 -1.05
CA ASP A 58 1.81 -1.55 0.10
C ASP A 58 1.12 -2.61 0.94
N TRP A 59 1.60 -2.77 2.16
CA TRP A 59 1.12 -3.77 3.11
C TRP A 59 -0.21 -3.40 3.76
N ARG A 60 -0.82 -2.27 3.40
CA ARG A 60 -2.08 -1.77 3.95
C ARG A 60 -1.98 -1.72 5.49
N ASP A 61 -3.03 -2.15 6.17
CA ASP A 61 -3.08 -2.25 7.63
C ASP A 61 -2.33 -3.47 8.18
N THR A 62 -1.79 -4.34 7.31
CA THR A 62 -1.03 -5.50 7.75
C THR A 62 0.33 -5.07 8.27
N ARG A 63 0.69 -5.56 9.46
CA ARG A 63 2.06 -5.41 9.99
C ARG A 63 3.10 -6.00 9.02
N HIS A 64 4.13 -5.20 8.72
CA HIS A 64 5.17 -5.59 7.76
C HIS A 64 5.82 -6.92 8.17
N PRO A 65 6.02 -7.88 7.24
CA PRO A 65 6.51 -9.22 7.58
C PRO A 65 7.90 -9.28 8.18
N SER A 66 8.73 -8.27 7.93
CA SER A 66 10.09 -8.20 8.46
C SER A 66 10.22 -7.39 9.75
N THR A 67 9.11 -6.96 10.37
CA THR A 67 9.18 -6.07 11.56
C THR A 67 9.94 -6.72 12.72
N ASP A 68 9.87 -8.06 12.87
CA ASP A 68 10.56 -8.81 13.92
C ASP A 68 11.93 -9.38 13.49
N LEU A 69 12.37 -9.06 12.28
CA LEU A 69 13.64 -9.57 11.76
C LEU A 69 14.76 -8.55 11.98
N PRO A 70 16.02 -9.00 12.10
CA PRO A 70 17.17 -8.11 12.08
C PRO A 70 17.12 -7.21 10.84
N SER A 71 17.33 -5.90 11.04
CA SER A 71 17.33 -4.95 9.94
C SER A 71 18.70 -4.87 9.27
N VAL A 72 18.71 -4.56 7.98
CA VAL A 72 19.89 -4.13 7.23
C VAL A 72 19.58 -2.79 6.59
N ARG A 73 20.58 -1.92 6.49
CA ARG A 73 20.47 -0.65 5.78
C ARG A 73 21.04 -0.84 4.38
N LEU A 74 20.24 -0.52 3.37
CA LEU A 74 20.74 -0.35 2.00
C LEU A 74 21.70 0.85 1.99
N VAL A 75 22.94 0.63 1.54
CA VAL A 75 24.00 1.64 1.50
C VAL A 75 24.11 2.21 0.09
N SER A 76 24.12 1.34 -0.92
CA SER A 76 24.03 1.75 -2.32
C SER A 76 23.27 0.72 -3.14
N LEU A 77 22.70 1.20 -4.23
CA LEU A 77 22.07 0.46 -5.30
C LEU A 77 22.55 1.10 -6.60
N VAL A 78 23.30 0.36 -7.40
CA VAL A 78 23.75 0.81 -8.72
C VAL A 78 22.88 0.15 -9.78
N VAL A 79 22.31 0.98 -10.66
CA VAL A 79 21.53 0.57 -11.82
C VAL A 79 22.38 0.77 -13.06
N LEU A 80 22.71 -0.32 -13.74
CA LEU A 80 23.43 -0.33 -15.00
C LEU A 80 22.42 -0.45 -16.15
N HIS A 81 22.37 0.56 -17.02
CA HIS A 81 21.44 0.60 -18.13
C HIS A 81 22.04 1.29 -19.36
N PRO A 82 21.91 0.74 -20.59
CA PRO A 82 22.51 1.31 -21.81
C PRO A 82 21.88 2.65 -22.25
N ARG A 83 20.80 3.06 -21.58
CA ARG A 83 20.11 4.34 -21.82
C ARG A 83 19.77 4.95 -20.48
N VAL A 84 20.69 5.67 -19.86
CA VAL A 84 20.54 6.18 -18.48
C VAL A 84 19.30 7.06 -18.27
N ASP A 85 18.81 7.73 -19.31
CA ASP A 85 17.63 8.60 -19.24
C ASP A 85 16.32 7.85 -18.98
N GLU A 86 16.21 6.59 -19.44
CA GLU A 86 15.00 5.78 -19.25
C GLU A 86 14.78 5.45 -17.76
N PRO A 87 15.73 4.81 -17.04
CA PRO A 87 15.56 4.57 -15.62
C PRO A 87 15.62 5.84 -14.79
N THR A 88 16.34 6.89 -15.22
CA THR A 88 16.35 8.18 -14.51
C THR A 88 14.95 8.78 -14.47
N ARG A 89 14.23 8.80 -15.60
CA ARG A 89 12.85 9.29 -15.66
C ARG A 89 11.90 8.40 -14.87
N ALA A 90 11.98 7.08 -15.04
CA ALA A 90 11.10 6.15 -14.33
C ALA A 90 11.27 6.19 -12.80
N LEU A 91 12.51 6.21 -12.30
CA LEU A 91 12.80 6.34 -10.87
C LEU A 91 12.45 7.74 -10.34
N GLY A 92 12.61 8.79 -11.14
CA GLY A 92 12.15 10.14 -10.81
C GLY A 92 10.63 10.20 -10.65
N ALA A 93 9.90 9.60 -11.57
CA ALA A 93 8.44 9.51 -11.54
C ALA A 93 7.91 8.73 -10.30
N LEU A 94 8.67 7.74 -9.83
CA LEU A 94 8.40 7.03 -8.57
C LEU A 94 8.90 7.76 -7.31
N ARG A 95 9.46 8.97 -7.44
CA ARG A 95 10.12 9.75 -6.37
C ARG A 95 11.25 9.00 -5.65
N LEU A 96 11.94 8.14 -6.39
CA LEU A 96 13.08 7.36 -5.90
C LEU A 96 14.43 7.98 -6.27
N ARG A 97 14.46 8.90 -7.23
CA ARG A 97 15.70 9.52 -7.71
C ARG A 97 16.37 10.47 -6.70
N ASP A 98 15.61 11.05 -5.77
CA ASP A 98 16.17 11.93 -4.73
C ASP A 98 16.86 11.14 -3.60
N ARG A 99 16.85 9.80 -3.68
CA ARG A 99 17.51 8.98 -2.69
C ARG A 99 19.00 8.80 -3.03
N GLN A 100 19.85 9.23 -2.09
CA GLN A 100 21.30 9.14 -2.21
C GLN A 100 21.85 7.71 -2.34
N ASP A 101 21.04 6.71 -1.99
CA ASP A 101 21.42 5.30 -2.10
C ASP A 101 21.17 4.71 -3.49
N ILE A 102 20.64 5.45 -4.48
CA ILE A 102 20.43 4.95 -5.84
C ILE A 102 21.30 5.71 -6.84
N GLN A 103 22.15 4.97 -7.53
CA GLN A 103 23.04 5.47 -8.57
C GLN A 103 22.64 4.84 -9.91
N ILE A 104 22.68 5.61 -11.00
CA ILE A 104 22.41 5.13 -12.35
C ILE A 104 23.66 5.38 -13.17
N GLU A 105 24.16 4.32 -13.77
CA GLU A 105 25.40 4.30 -14.54
C GLU A 105 25.13 3.73 -15.92
N ASP A 106 25.83 4.28 -16.91
CA ASP A 106 25.81 3.77 -18.28
C ASP A 106 26.56 2.42 -18.33
N SER A 107 26.09 1.51 -19.17
CA SER A 107 26.68 0.20 -19.37
C SER A 107 26.26 -0.37 -20.71
N ASP A 108 27.25 -0.76 -21.52
CA ASP A 108 27.06 -1.50 -22.77
C ASP A 108 26.62 -2.96 -22.54
N THR A 109 26.54 -3.42 -21.29
CA THR A 109 26.18 -4.80 -20.94
C THR A 109 24.67 -5.02 -20.97
N GLU A 110 24.23 -6.00 -21.77
CA GLU A 110 22.86 -6.50 -21.80
C GLU A 110 22.74 -7.89 -21.13
N PRO A 111 21.66 -8.20 -20.38
CA PRO A 111 20.57 -7.31 -19.98
C PRO A 111 21.01 -6.27 -18.94
N PRO A 112 20.27 -5.15 -18.80
CA PRO A 112 20.50 -4.18 -17.72
C PRO A 112 20.44 -4.85 -16.35
N ARG A 113 21.21 -4.35 -15.39
CA ARG A 113 21.41 -4.98 -14.07
C ARG A 113 21.26 -3.97 -12.95
N GLY A 114 20.74 -4.43 -11.81
CA GLY A 114 20.79 -3.69 -10.55
C GLY A 114 21.66 -4.45 -9.54
N THR A 115 22.65 -3.78 -8.96
CA THR A 115 23.49 -4.32 -7.88
C THR A 115 23.20 -3.57 -6.60
N ALA A 116 22.98 -4.28 -5.49
CA ALA A 116 22.65 -3.69 -4.20
C ALA A 116 23.70 -4.05 -3.15
N HIS A 117 24.20 -3.03 -2.45
CA HIS A 117 25.10 -3.16 -1.30
C HIS A 117 24.38 -2.75 -0.03
N ALA A 118 24.35 -3.65 0.96
CA ALA A 118 23.70 -3.43 2.24
C ALA A 118 24.64 -3.73 3.40
N THR A 119 24.46 -3.04 4.52
CA THR A 119 25.20 -3.28 5.76
C THR A 119 24.24 -3.57 6.90
N ARG A 120 24.71 -4.35 7.89
CA ARG A 120 23.99 -4.48 9.16
C ARG A 120 24.22 -3.20 9.98
N PRO A 121 23.17 -2.64 10.61
CA PRO A 121 23.39 -1.62 11.63
C PRO A 121 24.26 -2.21 12.74
N ARG A 122 25.17 -1.38 13.26
CA ARG A 122 26.04 -1.72 14.38
C ARG A 122 25.16 -2.09 15.58
N ALA A 123 25.49 -3.19 16.29
CA ALA A 123 24.60 -3.82 17.27
C ALA A 123 24.15 -2.88 18.41
N ASP A 124 24.95 -1.86 18.70
CA ASP A 124 24.75 -0.78 19.67
C ASP A 124 23.61 0.19 19.32
N LEU A 125 23.14 0.26 18.06
CA LEU A 125 22.00 1.08 17.65
C LEU A 125 20.64 0.38 17.86
N LEU A 126 20.61 -0.94 18.02
CA LEU A 126 19.37 -1.73 18.20
C LEU A 126 18.68 -1.47 19.54
N ALA A 127 19.40 -0.95 20.53
CA ALA A 127 18.88 -0.69 21.87
C ALA A 127 17.96 0.55 21.97
N ARG A 128 17.79 1.33 20.88
CA ARG A 128 16.96 2.55 20.87
C ARG A 128 15.56 2.37 20.26
N GLN A 129 15.16 1.15 19.88
CA GLN A 129 13.76 0.89 19.58
C GLN A 129 13.00 0.78 20.91
N PRO A 130 12.03 1.68 21.20
CA PRO A 130 11.15 1.44 22.34
C PRO A 130 10.49 0.08 22.16
N PRO A 131 10.31 -0.73 23.22
CA PRO A 131 9.58 -1.98 23.11
C PRO A 131 8.25 -1.67 22.43
N ALA A 132 7.86 -2.54 21.48
CA ALA A 132 6.52 -2.49 20.91
C ALA A 132 5.56 -2.40 22.10
N ALA A 133 4.87 -1.25 22.21
CA ALA A 133 3.88 -1.07 23.25
C ALA A 133 2.93 -2.26 23.10
N LEU A 134 2.96 -3.17 24.08
CA LEU A 134 1.91 -4.15 24.27
C LEU A 134 0.63 -3.31 24.24
N ALA A 135 -0.23 -3.58 23.25
CA ALA A 135 -1.52 -2.94 23.15
C ALA A 135 -2.15 -3.04 24.54
N GLY A 136 -2.23 -1.89 25.22
CA GLY A 136 -2.98 -1.80 26.47
C GLY A 136 -4.41 -2.23 26.20
N PRO A 137 -5.14 -2.74 27.21
CA PRO A 137 -6.51 -3.16 27.03
C PRO A 137 -7.29 -2.00 26.40
N GLU A 138 -8.00 -2.32 25.31
CA GLU A 138 -8.83 -1.37 24.58
C GLU A 138 -9.68 -0.57 25.57
N ARG A 139 -9.52 0.76 25.55
CA ARG A 139 -10.43 1.65 26.29
C ARG A 139 -11.84 1.38 25.78
N PRO A 140 -12.82 1.10 26.65
CA PRO A 140 -14.19 0.95 26.21
C PRO A 140 -14.65 2.20 25.46
N LEU A 141 -15.29 1.97 24.31
CA LEU A 141 -15.94 2.98 23.51
C LEU A 141 -16.98 3.71 24.38
N ALA A 142 -16.88 5.04 24.47
CA ALA A 142 -17.89 5.84 25.16
C ALA A 142 -19.26 5.70 24.44
N PRO A 143 -20.38 5.59 25.17
CA PRO A 143 -21.70 5.53 24.56
C PRO A 143 -22.03 6.90 23.96
N GLY A 144 -22.19 7.00 22.64
CA GLY A 144 -22.64 8.25 22.00
C GLY A 144 -22.35 8.44 20.51
N GLN A 145 -21.64 7.54 19.83
CA GLN A 145 -21.45 7.65 18.38
C GLN A 145 -22.68 7.08 17.65
N GLN A 146 -23.57 7.99 17.27
CA GLN A 146 -24.76 7.72 16.46
C GLN A 146 -24.33 7.27 15.06
N GLY A 147 -24.62 6.01 14.71
CA GLY A 147 -24.47 5.51 13.35
C GLY A 147 -25.63 5.98 12.47
N VAL A 148 -25.33 6.61 11.34
CA VAL A 148 -26.33 6.92 10.30
C VAL A 148 -26.57 5.65 9.49
N GLY A 149 -27.68 4.98 9.75
CA GLY A 149 -28.13 3.83 8.95
C GLY A 149 -28.98 4.28 7.77
N HIS A 150 -28.67 3.79 6.56
CA HIS A 150 -29.56 3.91 5.41
C HIS A 150 -30.42 2.64 5.31
N THR A 151 -31.73 2.76 5.44
CA THR A 151 -32.65 1.64 5.17
C THR A 151 -33.36 1.86 3.83
N CYS A 152 -33.02 1.06 2.82
CA CYS A 152 -33.79 0.96 1.58
C CYS A 152 -34.98 0.02 1.79
N ARG A 153 -36.21 0.53 1.62
CA ARG A 153 -37.42 -0.29 1.66
C ARG A 153 -37.91 -0.52 0.23
N PRO A 154 -38.09 -1.77 -0.23
CA PRO A 154 -38.67 -2.03 -1.55
C PRO A 154 -40.15 -1.62 -1.56
N ARG A 155 -40.54 -0.81 -2.54
CA ARG A 155 -41.96 -0.48 -2.79
C ARG A 155 -42.62 -1.69 -3.46
N GLN A 156 -43.71 -2.21 -2.89
CA GLN A 156 -44.49 -3.26 -3.54
C GLN A 156 -45.11 -2.69 -4.83
N GLY A 157 -44.56 -3.06 -5.97
CA GLY A 157 -45.13 -2.75 -7.28
C GLY A 157 -46.25 -3.74 -7.63
N ARG A 158 -47.36 -3.25 -8.17
CA ARG A 158 -48.33 -4.10 -8.88
C ARG A 158 -47.65 -4.72 -10.10
N ALA A 159 -47.89 -6.01 -10.32
CA ALA A 159 -47.33 -6.75 -11.44
C ALA A 159 -47.73 -6.13 -12.79
N GLY A 160 -46.74 -5.90 -13.68
CA GLY A 160 -47.00 -5.68 -15.10
C GLY A 160 -46.39 -4.44 -15.79
N GLY A 161 -45.31 -3.83 -15.27
CA GLY A 161 -44.64 -2.71 -15.96
C GLY A 161 -43.11 -2.68 -15.76
N PRO A 162 -42.35 -2.01 -16.66
CA PRO A 162 -40.88 -1.97 -16.60
C PRO A 162 -40.36 -1.24 -15.36
N PRO A 163 -39.19 -1.63 -14.82
CA PRO A 163 -38.68 -1.11 -13.55
C PRO A 163 -38.19 0.34 -13.68
N THR A 164 -38.76 1.24 -12.88
CA THR A 164 -38.22 2.58 -12.65
C THR A 164 -37.22 2.58 -11.48
N PRO A 165 -36.18 3.45 -11.49
CA PRO A 165 -35.21 3.51 -10.41
C PRO A 165 -35.83 4.02 -9.09
N PRO A 166 -35.37 3.53 -7.92
CA PRO A 166 -35.93 3.91 -6.62
C PRO A 166 -35.53 5.33 -6.22
N GLU A 167 -36.49 6.10 -5.71
CA GLU A 167 -36.27 7.43 -5.15
C GLU A 167 -35.90 7.30 -3.65
N CYS A 168 -34.67 7.62 -3.28
CA CYS A 168 -34.21 7.62 -1.89
C CYS A 168 -34.62 8.92 -1.19
N ARG A 169 -35.53 8.86 -0.22
CA ARG A 169 -35.82 9.98 0.69
C ARG A 169 -35.17 9.78 2.05
N HIS A 170 -34.54 10.83 2.56
CA HIS A 170 -34.03 10.88 3.94
C HIS A 170 -35.19 10.95 4.93
N ILE A 171 -35.28 9.96 5.81
CA ILE A 171 -36.18 9.99 6.97
C ILE A 171 -35.31 9.84 8.22
N PRO A 172 -35.40 10.75 9.20
CA PRO A 172 -34.73 10.58 10.48
C PRO A 172 -35.37 9.40 11.23
N VAL A 173 -34.55 8.39 11.56
CA VAL A 173 -34.97 7.25 12.37
C VAL A 173 -34.92 7.66 13.85
N CYS A 174 -36.08 7.94 14.44
CA CYS A 174 -36.20 8.04 15.90
C CYS A 174 -36.28 6.62 16.49
N THR A 175 -35.18 6.13 17.08
CA THR A 175 -35.24 4.93 17.94
C THR A 175 -35.79 5.33 19.31
N ALA A 176 -37.11 5.20 19.49
CA ALA A 176 -37.72 5.24 20.82
C ALA A 176 -37.34 3.98 21.60
N THR A 177 -36.65 4.14 22.73
CA THR A 177 -36.52 3.08 23.75
C THR A 177 -37.70 3.19 24.72
N PRO A 178 -38.48 2.13 24.97
CA PRO A 178 -39.40 2.15 26.12
C PRO A 178 -38.59 1.88 27.40
N CYS A 179 -38.66 2.81 28.35
CA CYS A 179 -38.22 2.55 29.72
C CYS A 179 -39.15 1.53 30.38
N ARG A 180 -38.59 0.45 30.93
CA ARG A 180 -39.29 -0.45 31.86
C ARG A 180 -39.51 0.26 33.20
N ARG A 181 -40.72 0.14 33.76
CA ARG A 181 -40.98 -0.33 35.12
C ARG A 181 -42.20 -1.23 35.10
#